data_AF-A0A8T6CQ23-F1
#
_entry.id   AF-A0A8T6CQ23-F1
#
_cell.length_a   1.000
_cell.length_b   1.000
_cell.length_c   1.000
_cell.angle_alpha   90.00
_cell.angle_beta   90.00
_cell.angle_gamma   90.00
#
_symmetry.space_group_name_H-M   'P 1'
#
loop_
_entity.id
_entity.type
_entity.pdbx_description
1 polymer ?
#
loop_
_entity_poly.entity_id
_entity_poly.type
_entity_poly.pdbx_seq_one_letter_code
_entity_poly.pdbx_strand_id
1 'polypeptide(L)'
;MAVTVAVGNRLITRHLLSGRVAVDYPDVELVNAGPAPAPIFPAMVTTRPYDVGELTIGNFIVAKDNDVGLVALPIFPYLFFPLTGVTVNDGAGITEIGDLTGKRVGVPLGFASNPAVWLRGILSHH
;
A
#
# COMPACT_ATOMS: atom_id res chain seq x y z
N MET A 1 1.46 -7.30 -27.33
CA MET A 1 0.48 -7.26 -26.22
C MET A 1 0.87 -6.07 -25.37
N ALA A 2 -0.07 -5.18 -25.04
CA ALA A 2 0.24 -4.02 -24.21
C ALA A 2 0.55 -4.43 -22.78
N VAL A 3 1.54 -3.79 -22.16
CA VAL A 3 1.91 -3.93 -20.75
C VAL A 3 0.96 -3.08 -19.92
N THR A 4 0.23 -3.71 -19.03
CA THR A 4 -0.72 -3.05 -18.13
C THR A 4 -0.03 -2.57 -16.85
N VAL A 5 -0.19 -1.29 -16.54
CA VAL A 5 0.42 -0.62 -15.37
C VAL A 5 -0.67 -0.01 -14.52
N ALA A 6 -1.01 -0.66 -13.41
CA ALA A 6 -2.03 -0.19 -12.49
C ALA A 6 -1.46 0.73 -11.40
N VAL A 7 -1.93 1.97 -11.37
CA VAL A 7 -1.51 2.98 -10.39
C VAL A 7 -2.72 3.69 -9.79
N GLY A 8 -2.59 4.10 -8.53
CA GLY A 8 -3.62 4.94 -7.91
C GLY A 8 -3.65 6.34 -8.55
N ASN A 9 -4.80 6.99 -8.62
CA ASN A 9 -4.97 8.37 -9.06
C ASN A 9 -4.67 9.35 -7.92
N ARG A 10 -3.39 9.67 -7.74
CA ARG A 10 -2.89 10.60 -6.71
C ARG A 10 -1.91 11.61 -7.31
N LEU A 11 -1.49 12.58 -6.50
CA LEU A 11 -0.63 13.70 -6.92
C LEU A 11 0.51 13.33 -7.88
N ILE A 12 1.22 12.22 -7.60
CA ILE A 12 2.44 11.82 -8.31
C ILE A 12 2.15 11.08 -9.62
N THR A 13 1.03 10.37 -9.71
CA THR A 13 0.66 9.49 -10.83
C THR A 13 -0.48 10.02 -11.69
N ARG A 14 -1.24 11.03 -11.20
CA ARG A 14 -2.37 11.63 -11.91
C ARG A 14 -2.00 12.19 -13.28
N HIS A 15 -0.78 12.68 -13.45
CA HIS A 15 -0.32 13.27 -14.70
C HIS A 15 -0.04 12.22 -15.78
N LEU A 16 0.34 11.01 -15.36
CA LEU A 16 0.40 9.84 -16.25
C LEU A 16 -1.01 9.43 -16.65
N LEU A 17 -1.90 9.23 -15.67
CA LEU A 17 -3.28 8.81 -15.91
C LEU A 17 -4.10 9.81 -16.75
N SER A 18 -3.82 11.11 -16.64
CA SER A 18 -4.52 12.14 -17.43
C SER A 18 -3.92 12.34 -18.82
N GLY A 19 -2.83 11.65 -19.17
CA GLY A 19 -2.07 11.87 -20.41
C GLY A 19 -1.34 13.22 -20.48
N ARG A 20 -1.23 13.95 -19.36
CA ARG A 20 -0.48 15.22 -19.32
C ARG A 20 1.03 14.97 -19.45
N VAL A 21 1.50 13.85 -18.91
CA VAL A 21 2.85 13.33 -19.12
C VAL A 21 2.71 12.10 -20.01
N ALA A 22 3.32 12.14 -21.19
CA ALA A 22 3.32 11.01 -22.10
C ALA A 22 4.29 9.92 -21.61
N VAL A 23 3.91 8.67 -21.82
CA VAL A 23 4.81 7.52 -21.65
C VAL A 23 5.49 7.30 -23.00
N ASP A 24 6.79 7.57 -23.06
CA ASP A 24 7.62 7.34 -24.26
C ASP A 24 8.05 5.86 -24.34
N TYR A 25 7.04 4.99 -24.42
CA TYR A 25 7.23 3.56 -24.62
C TYR A 25 6.01 3.00 -25.37
N PRO A 26 6.22 2.32 -26.51
CA PRO A 26 5.10 1.72 -27.24
C PRO A 26 4.44 0.63 -26.40
N ASP A 27 3.12 0.51 -26.50
CA ASP A 27 2.35 -0.57 -25.89
C ASP A 27 2.28 -0.55 -24.33
N VAL A 28 2.15 0.62 -23.70
CA VAL A 28 1.79 0.74 -22.26
C VAL A 28 0.33 1.14 -22.09
N GLU A 29 -0.42 0.38 -21.30
CA GLU A 29 -1.76 0.72 -20.85
C GLU A 29 -1.73 1.12 -19.37
N LEU A 30 -2.06 2.38 -19.08
CA LEU A 30 -2.20 2.86 -17.70
C LEU A 30 -3.61 2.55 -17.16
N VAL A 31 -3.67 1.79 -16.06
CA VAL A 31 -4.93 1.44 -15.40
C VAL A 31 -5.10 2.29 -14.14
N ASN A 32 -6.25 2.96 -14.03
CA ASN A 32 -6.60 3.72 -12.85
C ASN A 32 -7.13 2.78 -11.74
N ALA A 33 -6.33 2.59 -10.68
CA ALA A 33 -6.67 1.74 -9.54
C ALA A 33 -7.56 2.43 -8.48
N GLY A 34 -8.15 3.60 -8.79
CA GLY A 34 -8.91 4.42 -7.85
C GLY A 34 -8.05 5.47 -7.15
N PRO A 35 -8.58 6.19 -6.13
CA PRO A 35 -7.87 7.32 -5.49
C PRO A 35 -6.57 6.90 -4.77
N ALA A 36 -6.47 5.63 -4.38
CA ALA A 36 -5.28 5.03 -3.79
C ALA A 36 -5.13 3.59 -4.34
N PRO A 37 -3.90 3.05 -4.40
CA PRO A 37 -3.65 1.72 -4.93
C PRO A 37 -3.98 0.60 -3.93
N ALA A 38 -4.33 0.94 -2.68
CA ALA A 38 -4.58 -0.05 -1.63
C ALA A 38 -5.58 -1.16 -2.00
N PRO A 39 -6.68 -0.89 -2.74
CA PRO A 39 -7.63 -1.92 -3.14
C PRO A 39 -7.05 -3.01 -4.06
N ILE A 40 -5.98 -2.72 -4.82
CA ILE A 40 -5.38 -3.69 -5.75
C ILE A 40 -4.25 -4.52 -5.11
N PHE A 41 -3.74 -4.14 -3.93
CA PHE A 41 -2.63 -4.86 -3.27
C PHE A 41 -2.90 -6.37 -3.10
N PRO A 42 -4.09 -6.83 -2.65
CA PRO A 42 -4.35 -8.27 -2.54
C PRO A 42 -4.37 -8.96 -3.90
N ALA A 43 -4.88 -8.30 -4.93
CA ALA A 43 -4.93 -8.85 -6.28
C ALA A 43 -3.51 -9.00 -6.87
N MET A 44 -2.61 -8.05 -6.63
CA MET A 44 -1.21 -8.11 -7.08
C MET A 44 -0.43 -9.31 -6.55
N VAL A 45 -0.83 -9.91 -5.42
CA VAL A 45 -0.16 -11.10 -4.85
C VAL A 45 -0.94 -12.40 -5.04
N THR A 46 -2.22 -12.33 -5.38
CA THR A 46 -3.08 -13.51 -5.58
C THR A 46 -3.32 -13.80 -7.05
N THR A 47 -4.11 -12.95 -7.72
CA THR A 47 -4.55 -13.15 -9.11
C THR A 47 -3.65 -12.51 -10.15
N ARG A 48 -2.84 -11.52 -9.76
CA ARG A 48 -1.91 -10.75 -10.61
C ARG A 48 -2.57 -10.30 -11.93
N PRO A 49 -3.65 -9.49 -11.85
CA PRO A 49 -4.42 -9.11 -13.05
C PRO A 49 -3.73 -8.04 -13.91
N TYR A 50 -2.61 -7.49 -13.45
CA TYR A 50 -1.82 -6.46 -14.13
C TYR A 50 -0.35 -6.89 -14.19
N ASP A 51 0.35 -6.49 -15.26
CA ASP A 51 1.78 -6.79 -15.44
C ASP A 51 2.64 -5.99 -14.44
N VAL A 52 2.26 -4.74 -14.19
CA VAL A 52 2.88 -3.85 -13.20
C VAL A 52 1.80 -3.25 -12.31
N GLY A 53 2.05 -3.25 -11.01
CA GLY A 53 1.16 -2.61 -10.06
C GLY A 53 1.89 -2.23 -8.79
N GLU A 54 1.24 -1.41 -7.99
CA GLU A 54 1.77 -0.98 -6.71
C GLU A 54 1.53 -2.03 -5.62
N LEU A 55 2.46 -2.14 -4.68
CA LEU A 55 2.34 -3.06 -3.54
C LEU A 55 3.03 -2.48 -2.31
N THR A 56 2.56 -2.84 -1.12
CA THR A 56 3.30 -2.54 0.12
C THR A 56 4.56 -3.41 0.21
N ILE A 57 5.63 -2.91 0.85
CA ILE A 57 6.85 -3.72 1.01
C ILE A 57 6.60 -4.92 1.91
N GLY A 58 5.73 -4.80 2.91
CA GLY A 58 5.34 -5.93 3.75
C GLY A 58 4.60 -7.02 2.96
N ASN A 59 3.66 -6.66 2.07
CA ASN A 59 3.03 -7.65 1.19
C ASN A 59 4.03 -8.26 0.20
N PHE A 60 4.99 -7.49 -0.32
CA PHE A 60 6.04 -8.02 -1.19
C PHE A 60 6.92 -9.05 -0.48
N ILE A 61 7.35 -8.78 0.76
CA ILE A 61 8.16 -9.72 1.56
C ILE A 61 7.38 -11.02 1.80
N VAL A 62 6.10 -10.92 2.21
CA VAL A 62 5.25 -12.11 2.40
C VAL A 62 5.08 -12.88 1.09
N ALA A 63 4.85 -12.19 -0.02
CA ALA A 63 4.74 -12.81 -1.34
C ALA A 63 6.05 -13.52 -1.74
N LYS A 64 7.20 -12.91 -1.44
CA LYS A 64 8.52 -13.51 -1.73
C LYS A 64 8.80 -14.75 -0.90
N ASP A 65 8.40 -14.75 0.38
CA ASP A 65 8.48 -15.91 1.28
C ASP A 65 7.57 -17.06 0.85
N ASN A 66 6.49 -16.75 0.11
CA ASN A 66 5.56 -17.72 -0.46
C ASN A 66 5.85 -18.03 -1.95
N ASP A 67 7.08 -17.76 -2.42
CA ASP A 67 7.52 -18.02 -3.80
C ASP A 67 6.63 -17.42 -4.90
N VAL A 68 5.92 -16.33 -4.61
CA VAL A 68 5.18 -15.60 -5.62
C VAL A 68 6.18 -14.95 -6.57
N GLY A 69 6.04 -15.21 -7.87
CA GLY A 69 6.91 -14.71 -8.94
C GLY A 69 6.77 -13.22 -9.23
N LEU A 70 6.88 -12.37 -8.21
CA LEU A 70 6.93 -10.91 -8.33
C LEU A 70 8.36 -10.40 -8.35
N VAL A 71 8.60 -9.37 -9.15
CA VAL A 71 9.85 -8.61 -9.19
C VAL A 71 9.57 -7.21 -8.67
N ALA A 72 10.30 -6.79 -7.64
CA ALA A 72 10.19 -5.42 -7.14
C ALA A 72 10.97 -4.45 -8.04
N LEU A 73 10.32 -3.38 -8.46
CA LEU A 73 10.97 -2.22 -9.05
C LEU A 73 11.33 -1.23 -7.92
N PRO A 74 12.54 -0.64 -7.89
CA PRO A 74 12.96 0.28 -6.83
C PRO A 74 12.34 1.68 -7.01
N ILE A 75 11.02 1.75 -7.15
CA ILE A 75 10.24 2.96 -7.42
C ILE A 75 9.27 3.16 -6.25
N PHE A 76 9.39 4.29 -5.56
CA PHE A 76 8.59 4.61 -4.38
C PHE A 76 7.73 5.84 -4.65
N PRO A 77 6.61 5.69 -5.37
CA PRO A 77 5.79 6.82 -5.84
C PRO A 77 4.94 7.45 -4.74
N TYR A 78 5.13 7.05 -3.48
CA TYR A 78 4.35 7.54 -2.35
C TYR A 78 5.18 7.51 -1.07
N LEU A 79 5.33 8.69 -0.46
CA LEU A 79 5.83 8.85 0.89
C LEU A 79 4.65 9.07 1.82
N PHE A 80 4.60 8.31 2.91
CA PHE A 80 3.56 8.44 3.93
C PHE A 80 4.18 8.35 5.32
N PHE A 81 3.53 8.98 6.30
CA PHE A 81 3.98 9.02 7.69
C PHE A 81 3.06 8.15 8.56
N PRO A 82 3.41 6.88 8.84
CA PRO A 82 2.54 5.97 9.62
C PRO A 82 2.22 6.49 11.01
N LEU A 83 3.12 7.27 11.60
CA LEU A 83 3.01 7.80 12.96
C LEU A 83 1.77 8.67 13.17
N THR A 84 1.26 9.31 12.12
CA THR A 84 0.07 10.17 12.20
C THR A 84 -1.23 9.41 11.92
N GLY A 85 -1.16 8.10 11.68
CA GLY A 85 -2.30 7.27 11.26
C GLY A 85 -3.06 6.59 12.39
N VAL A 86 -2.55 6.64 13.63
CA VAL A 86 -3.25 6.06 14.78
C VAL A 86 -4.40 6.96 15.17
N THR A 87 -5.61 6.41 15.18
CA THR A 87 -6.83 7.10 15.58
C THR A 87 -7.51 6.34 16.70
N VAL A 88 -7.98 7.06 17.71
CA VAL A 88 -8.79 6.52 18.81
C VAL A 88 -10.14 7.22 18.82
N ASN A 89 -11.16 6.57 19.38
CA ASN A 89 -12.42 7.24 19.63
C ASN A 89 -12.27 8.13 20.87
N ASP A 90 -12.75 9.38 20.83
CA ASP A 90 -12.63 10.33 21.94
C ASP A 90 -13.23 9.83 23.25
N GLY A 91 -14.29 9.00 23.17
CA GLY A 91 -14.95 8.38 24.32
C GLY A 91 -14.32 7.06 24.78
N ALA A 92 -13.25 6.58 24.15
CA ALA A 92 -12.62 5.29 24.50
C ALA A 92 -11.75 5.37 25.77
N GLY A 93 -11.47 6.57 26.28
CA GLY A 93 -10.60 6.77 27.43
C GLY A 93 -9.15 6.34 27.18
N ILE A 94 -8.69 6.41 25.93
CA ILE A 94 -7.32 6.08 25.51
C ILE A 94 -6.55 7.39 25.35
N THR A 95 -5.57 7.60 26.21
CA THR A 95 -4.75 8.83 26.25
C THR A 95 -3.26 8.55 26.09
N GLU A 96 -2.83 7.33 26.40
CA GLU A 96 -1.46 6.86 26.25
C GLU A 96 -1.39 5.45 25.67
N ILE A 97 -0.17 5.00 25.30
CA ILE A 97 0.04 3.68 24.67
C ILE A 97 -0.38 2.55 25.61
N GLY A 98 -0.13 2.69 26.92
CA GLY A 98 -0.48 1.69 27.93
C GLY A 98 -1.97 1.33 27.98
N ASP A 99 -2.85 2.30 27.68
CA ASP A 99 -4.30 2.14 27.64
C ASP A 99 -4.78 1.14 26.56
N LEU A 100 -3.93 0.82 25.59
CA LEU A 100 -4.21 -0.16 24.54
C LEU A 100 -4.10 -1.60 25.03
N THR A 101 -3.53 -1.84 26.21
CA THR A 101 -3.36 -3.20 26.75
C THR A 101 -4.71 -3.90 26.93
N GLY A 102 -4.85 -5.07 26.30
CA GLY A 102 -6.09 -5.85 26.33
C GLY A 102 -7.23 -5.28 25.46
N LYS A 103 -7.02 -4.16 24.75
CA LYS A 103 -7.98 -3.61 23.79
C LYS A 103 -7.84 -4.29 22.42
N ARG A 104 -8.89 -4.20 21.61
CA ARG A 104 -8.88 -4.64 20.21
C ARG A 104 -8.45 -3.47 19.32
N VAL A 105 -7.41 -3.67 18.52
CA VAL A 105 -6.91 -2.68 17.56
C VAL A 105 -7.31 -3.07 16.15
N GLY A 106 -8.02 -2.18 15.45
CA GLY A 106 -8.40 -2.39 14.06
C GLY A 106 -7.25 -2.14 13.10
N VAL A 107 -7.04 -3.03 12.14
CA VAL A 107 -5.98 -2.91 11.11
C VAL A 107 -6.62 -3.01 9.72
N PRO A 108 -7.08 -1.88 9.14
CA PRO A 108 -8.01 -1.90 8.00
C PRO A 108 -7.40 -2.44 6.70
N LEU A 109 -6.08 -2.30 6.50
CA LEU A 109 -5.38 -2.73 5.29
C LEU A 109 -4.65 -4.08 5.45
N GLY A 110 -4.93 -4.80 6.55
CA GLY A 110 -4.32 -6.08 6.85
C GLY A 110 -2.95 -5.98 7.51
N PHE A 111 -2.50 -7.11 8.06
CA PHE A 111 -1.38 -7.20 8.99
C PHE A 111 0.01 -7.00 8.35
N ALA A 112 0.10 -7.27 7.04
CA ALA A 112 1.31 -7.08 6.24
C ALA A 112 1.39 -5.71 5.57
N SER A 113 0.40 -4.83 5.77
CA SER A 113 0.49 -3.46 5.27
C SER A 113 1.58 -2.68 6.01
N ASN A 114 2.22 -1.73 5.32
CA ASN A 114 3.31 -0.95 5.92
C ASN A 114 2.91 -0.30 7.27
N PRO A 115 1.79 0.43 7.40
CA PRO A 115 1.44 1.04 8.69
C PRO A 115 1.27 0.00 9.81
N ALA A 116 0.67 -1.16 9.50
CA ALA A 116 0.47 -2.21 10.48
C ALA A 116 1.79 -2.76 11.02
N VAL A 117 2.77 -2.99 10.14
CA VAL A 117 4.10 -3.50 10.54
C VAL A 117 4.84 -2.47 11.38
N TRP A 118 4.95 -1.22 10.90
CA TRP A 118 5.68 -0.17 11.60
C TRP A 118 5.05 0.17 12.96
N LEU A 119 3.74 0.42 12.99
CA LEU A 119 3.05 0.82 14.22
C LEU A 119 3.07 -0.27 15.27
N ARG A 120 2.93 -1.55 14.88
CA ARG A 120 3.10 -2.66 15.83
C ARG A 120 4.50 -2.68 16.42
N GLY A 121 5.54 -2.50 15.60
CA GLY A 121 6.91 -2.42 16.11
C GLY A 121 7.07 -1.28 17.10
N ILE A 122 6.66 -0.08 16.73
CA ILE A 122 6.77 1.12 17.57
C ILE A 122 6.00 0.96 18.89
N LEU A 123 4.73 0.55 18.83
CA LEU A 123 3.88 0.34 20.01
C LEU A 123 4.31 -0.83 20.89
N SER A 124 5.18 -1.72 20.41
CA SER A 124 5.74 -2.81 21.22
C SER A 124 7.00 -2.38 21.97
N HIS A 125 7.58 -1.22 21.65
CA HIS A 125 8.83 -0.72 22.23
C HIS A 125 8.68 0.55 23.07
N HIS A 126 7.47 1.11 23.13
CA HIS A 126 7.11 2.32 23.86
C HIS A 126 5.83 2.08 24.64
#